data_AF-A0A017SXV7-F1
#
_entry.id   AF-A0A017SXV7-F1
#
_cell.length_a   1.000
_cell.length_b   1.000
_cell.length_c   1.000
_cell.angle_alpha   90.00
_cell.angle_beta   90.00
_cell.angle_gamma   90.00
#
_symmetry.space_group_name_H-M   'P 1'
#
loop_
_entity.id
_entity.type
_entity.pdbx_description
1 polymer ?
#
loop_
_entity_poly.entity_id
_entity_poly.type
_entity_poly.pdbx_seq_one_letter_code
_entity_poly.pdbx_strand_id
1 'polypeptide(L)'
;MDLPAEPQIRWILRTTATLLDLGAEPVRGLIQPNGDFFPDTFDASPRAAAAVLARVQEHAALADTKIALNIITPEGEARAGGGCSSGACATPSTGNGEKFERVTLLADGGYLVSVAAAELRHPVVLTTAFVRAISFIFLTEAGAWESLQPRDREPAIDLAAILLGFGVLVANGSYIYAKGCGGVQVHSATRMPVDEVTLALAIFCRLHQIPDRTAMRHLELTPRAHFEESAVWTASNTSLLKLLRDDPARIAADGYDLSESRSWLARVLGIGVRRAPTLDDELVAFERSLPQGRPRTPALSQNPAQKAKLAELRALVDESLES
;
A
#
# COMPACT_ATOMS: atom_id res chain seq x y z
N MET A 1 9.76 8.32 8.01
CA MET A 1 9.06 7.70 6.87
C MET A 1 7.60 7.99 7.08
N ASP A 2 6.91 8.44 6.05
CA ASP A 2 5.51 8.81 6.18
C ASP A 2 4.63 7.61 5.85
N LEU A 3 3.47 7.55 6.49
CA LEU A 3 2.41 6.59 6.15
C LEU A 3 1.72 7.03 4.84
N PRO A 4 1.06 6.10 4.13
CA PRO A 4 0.20 6.45 3.01
C PRO A 4 -0.86 7.47 3.40
N ALA A 5 -1.31 8.27 2.44
CA ALA A 5 -2.41 9.22 2.66
C ALA A 5 -3.70 8.48 3.09
N GLU A 6 -4.55 9.15 3.87
CA GLU A 6 -5.77 8.53 4.41
C GLU A 6 -6.66 7.83 3.36
N PRO A 7 -6.94 8.40 2.18
CA PRO A 7 -7.73 7.72 1.15
C PRO A 7 -7.13 6.38 0.73
N GLN A 8 -5.79 6.30 0.73
CA GLN A 8 -5.07 5.08 0.38
C GLN A 8 -5.10 4.05 1.50
N ILE A 9 -4.98 4.48 2.76
CA ILE A 9 -5.20 3.60 3.92
C ILE A 9 -6.60 2.99 3.87
N ARG A 10 -7.63 3.80 3.58
CA ARG A 10 -9.01 3.31 3.44
C ARG A 10 -9.17 2.32 2.28
N TRP A 11 -8.52 2.60 1.15
CA TRP A 11 -8.50 1.66 0.02
C TRP A 11 -7.85 0.33 0.40
N ILE A 12 -6.70 0.34 1.08
CA ILE A 12 -6.02 -0.88 1.56
C ILE A 12 -6.94 -1.68 2.48
N LEU A 13 -7.59 -1.04 3.45
CA LEU A 13 -8.48 -1.71 4.41
C LEU A 13 -9.71 -2.34 3.74
N ARG A 14 -10.40 -1.58 2.89
CA ARG A 14 -11.60 -2.07 2.16
C ARG A 14 -11.27 -3.20 1.19
N THR A 15 -10.16 -3.06 0.46
CA THR A 15 -9.73 -4.09 -0.49
C THR A 15 -9.26 -5.32 0.27
N THR A 16 -8.58 -5.15 1.41
CA THR A 16 -8.24 -6.28 2.29
C THR A 16 -9.48 -7.02 2.75
N ALA A 17 -10.51 -6.31 3.24
CA ALA A 17 -11.77 -6.92 3.65
C ALA A 17 -12.40 -7.76 2.53
N THR A 18 -12.47 -7.18 1.32
CA THR A 18 -13.01 -7.87 0.13
C THR A 18 -12.21 -9.13 -0.21
N LEU A 19 -10.87 -9.05 -0.16
CA LEU A 19 -10.01 -10.18 -0.50
C LEU A 19 -10.06 -11.29 0.57
N LEU A 20 -10.20 -10.94 1.84
CA LEU A 20 -10.42 -11.92 2.91
C LEU A 20 -11.72 -12.70 2.71
N ASP A 21 -12.82 -12.01 2.35
CA ASP A 21 -14.11 -12.65 2.04
C ASP A 21 -14.01 -13.62 0.84
N LEU A 22 -13.09 -13.33 -0.09
CA LEU A 22 -12.78 -14.17 -1.25
C LEU A 22 -11.76 -15.28 -0.95
N GLY A 23 -11.32 -15.43 0.30
CA GLY A 23 -10.42 -16.49 0.74
C GLY A 23 -8.93 -16.20 0.52
N ALA A 24 -8.52 -14.93 0.38
CA ALA A 24 -7.12 -14.54 0.36
C ALA A 24 -6.49 -14.69 1.76
N GLU A 25 -6.22 -15.93 2.15
CA GLU A 25 -5.65 -16.30 3.43
C GLU A 25 -4.33 -17.06 3.23
N PRO A 26 -3.33 -16.85 4.10
CA PRO A 26 -2.04 -17.51 3.97
C PRO A 26 -2.16 -18.97 4.41
N VAL A 27 -1.83 -19.91 3.51
CA VAL A 27 -1.90 -21.35 3.83
C VAL A 27 -0.71 -21.79 4.69
N ARG A 28 0.44 -21.09 4.58
CA ARG A 28 1.67 -21.40 5.33
C ARG A 28 2.18 -20.22 6.16
N GLY A 29 1.29 -19.28 6.51
CA GLY A 29 1.64 -18.06 7.23
C GLY A 29 2.53 -17.12 6.40
N LEU A 30 3.46 -16.42 7.06
CA LEU A 30 4.35 -15.48 6.39
C LEU A 30 5.50 -16.22 5.69
N ILE A 31 5.52 -16.16 4.36
CA ILE A 31 6.57 -16.72 3.53
C ILE A 31 7.80 -15.82 3.56
N GLN A 32 8.97 -16.42 3.87
CA GLN A 32 10.25 -15.72 3.97
C GLN A 32 11.23 -16.19 2.88
N PRO A 33 12.15 -15.33 2.40
CA PRO A 33 13.17 -15.69 1.41
C PRO A 33 14.31 -16.48 2.07
N ASN A 34 14.02 -17.69 2.56
CA ASN A 34 14.98 -18.56 3.21
C ASN A 34 14.77 -20.03 2.82
N GLY A 35 15.65 -20.91 3.28
CA GLY A 35 15.63 -22.35 2.96
C GLY A 35 14.41 -23.11 3.49
N ASP A 36 13.68 -22.57 4.48
CA ASP A 36 12.48 -23.24 5.01
C ASP A 36 11.33 -23.17 4.00
N PHE A 37 11.25 -22.08 3.22
CA PHE A 37 10.24 -21.88 2.18
C PHE A 37 10.75 -22.13 0.76
N PHE A 38 12.05 -21.95 0.53
CA PHE A 38 12.71 -22.12 -0.76
C PHE A 38 14.00 -22.97 -0.59
N PRO A 39 13.88 -24.30 -0.38
CA PRO A 39 15.01 -25.17 -0.08
C PRO A 39 15.88 -25.48 -1.32
N ASP A 40 15.33 -25.28 -2.51
CA ASP A 40 15.96 -25.64 -3.78
C ASP A 40 17.14 -24.70 -4.09
N THR A 41 18.24 -25.25 -4.61
CA THR A 41 19.39 -24.44 -5.05
C THR A 41 19.00 -23.61 -6.27
N PHE A 42 19.32 -22.32 -6.25
CA PHE A 42 19.02 -21.41 -7.36
C PHE A 42 20.27 -21.02 -8.13
N ASP A 43 20.36 -21.49 -9.38
CA ASP A 43 21.50 -21.27 -10.30
C ASP A 43 21.12 -20.39 -11.51
N ALA A 44 19.97 -19.70 -11.45
CA ALA A 44 19.40 -18.92 -12.55
C ALA A 44 19.11 -19.72 -13.83
N SER A 45 19.06 -21.05 -13.77
CA SER A 45 18.61 -21.88 -14.89
C SER A 45 17.08 -21.83 -15.07
N PRO A 46 16.57 -22.11 -16.27
CA PRO A 46 15.13 -22.33 -16.49
C PRO A 46 14.50 -23.34 -15.52
N ARG A 47 15.24 -24.40 -15.20
CA ARG A 47 14.80 -25.43 -14.25
C ARG A 47 14.65 -24.87 -12.84
N ALA A 48 15.64 -24.11 -12.36
CA ALA A 48 15.55 -23.46 -11.06
C ALA A 48 14.41 -22.43 -11.00
N ALA A 49 14.20 -21.66 -12.07
CA ALA A 49 13.08 -20.73 -12.17
C ALA A 49 11.72 -21.45 -12.12
N ALA A 50 11.57 -22.57 -12.83
CA ALA A 50 10.36 -23.39 -12.77
C ALA A 50 10.11 -23.97 -11.37
N ALA A 51 11.17 -24.39 -10.67
CA ALA A 51 11.07 -24.85 -9.28
C ALA A 51 10.58 -23.73 -8.35
N VAL A 52 11.12 -22.50 -8.48
CA VAL A 52 10.65 -21.35 -7.70
C VAL A 52 9.18 -21.04 -8.00
N LEU A 53 8.75 -21.03 -9.26
CA LEU A 53 7.34 -20.81 -9.62
C LEU A 53 6.43 -21.87 -8.97
N ALA A 54 6.81 -23.15 -9.05
CA ALA A 54 6.06 -24.23 -8.42
C ALA A 54 5.95 -24.06 -6.89
N ARG A 55 7.04 -23.61 -6.22
CA ARG A 55 7.00 -23.30 -4.78
C ARG A 55 6.04 -22.15 -4.45
N VAL A 56 6.08 -21.07 -5.22
CA VAL A 56 5.16 -19.94 -5.02
C VAL A 56 3.71 -20.39 -5.19
N GLN A 57 3.44 -21.21 -6.21
CA GLN A 57 2.13 -21.80 -6.44
C GLN A 57 1.67 -22.70 -5.27
N GLU A 58 2.55 -23.55 -4.74
CA GLU A 58 2.29 -24.40 -3.56
C GLU A 58 1.97 -23.55 -2.32
N HIS A 59 2.75 -22.50 -2.06
CA HIS A 59 2.56 -21.61 -0.92
C HIS A 59 1.25 -20.83 -0.99
N ALA A 60 0.74 -20.57 -2.20
CA ALA A 60 -0.55 -19.93 -2.46
C ALA A 60 -1.74 -20.92 -2.48
N ALA A 61 -1.52 -22.22 -2.22
CA ALA A 61 -2.52 -23.28 -2.37
C ALA A 61 -3.21 -23.35 -3.74
N LEU A 62 -2.46 -23.02 -4.80
CA LEU A 62 -2.91 -23.12 -6.18
C LEU A 62 -2.29 -24.31 -6.90
N ALA A 63 -1.85 -25.35 -6.17
CA ALA A 63 -1.11 -26.50 -6.73
C ALA A 63 -1.91 -27.29 -7.79
N ASP A 64 -3.24 -27.26 -7.73
CA ASP A 64 -4.11 -27.93 -8.71
C ASP A 64 -4.31 -27.12 -10.00
N THR A 65 -3.94 -25.82 -9.99
CA THR A 65 -4.01 -24.97 -11.17
C THR A 65 -2.91 -25.33 -12.16
N LYS A 66 -3.23 -25.52 -13.43
CA LYS A 66 -2.22 -25.80 -14.46
C LYS A 66 -1.46 -24.52 -14.79
N ILE A 67 -0.19 -24.42 -14.42
CA ILE A 67 0.66 -23.26 -14.68
C ILE A 67 1.94 -23.70 -15.37
N ALA A 68 2.22 -23.12 -16.54
CA ALA A 68 3.44 -23.32 -17.29
C ALA A 68 4.33 -22.06 -17.25
N LEU A 69 5.65 -22.25 -17.34
CA LEU A 69 6.62 -21.16 -17.41
C LEU A 69 7.11 -20.99 -18.85
N ASN A 70 7.04 -19.75 -19.34
CA ASN A 70 7.67 -19.31 -20.58
C ASN A 70 8.81 -18.34 -20.27
N ILE A 71 9.99 -18.56 -20.86
CA ILE A 71 11.13 -17.66 -20.71
C ILE A 71 11.38 -17.00 -22.04
N ILE A 72 11.19 -15.68 -22.07
CA ILE A 72 11.33 -14.87 -23.27
C ILE A 72 12.78 -14.45 -23.39
N THR A 73 13.44 -14.98 -24.43
CA THR A 73 14.72 -14.53 -24.91
C THR A 73 14.49 -13.38 -25.89
N PRO A 74 15.33 -12.32 -25.89
CA PRO A 74 15.31 -11.34 -26.95
C PRO A 74 15.89 -11.96 -28.23
N GLU A 75 15.06 -12.70 -28.97
CA GLU A 75 15.41 -13.20 -30.30
C GLU A 75 15.01 -12.16 -31.35
N GLY A 76 15.95 -11.31 -31.76
CA GLY A 76 15.77 -10.47 -32.96
C GLY A 76 16.27 -9.03 -32.92
N GLU A 77 16.88 -8.53 -31.85
CA GLU A 77 17.58 -7.24 -31.92
C GLU A 77 19.05 -7.46 -32.24
N ALA A 78 19.45 -6.94 -33.41
CA ALA A 78 20.82 -6.85 -33.85
C ALA A 78 21.73 -6.37 -32.70
N ARG A 79 22.95 -6.89 -32.68
CA ARG A 79 24.09 -6.30 -31.97
C ARG A 79 24.10 -4.79 -32.22
N ALA A 80 23.61 -4.01 -31.27
CA ALA A 80 23.69 -2.57 -31.28
C ALA A 80 24.18 -2.10 -29.92
N GLY A 81 25.42 -1.61 -29.89
CA GLY A 81 25.98 -0.84 -28.80
C GLY A 81 26.72 -1.66 -27.76
N GLY A 82 28.04 -1.53 -27.72
CA GLY A 82 28.88 -2.03 -26.65
C GLY A 82 28.46 -1.45 -25.29
N GLY A 83 27.72 -2.24 -24.52
CA GLY A 83 27.54 -2.07 -23.09
C GLY A 83 28.43 -3.05 -22.34
N CYS A 84 29.11 -2.58 -21.30
CA CYS A 84 30.01 -3.34 -20.44
C CYS A 84 29.47 -4.76 -20.14
N SER A 85 30.24 -5.81 -20.47
CA SER A 85 29.81 -7.21 -20.34
C SER A 85 29.62 -7.70 -18.89
N SER A 86 29.82 -6.82 -17.92
CA SER A 86 29.48 -7.06 -16.52
C SER A 86 27.98 -6.82 -16.36
N GLY A 87 27.18 -7.88 -16.51
CA GLY A 87 25.72 -7.88 -16.31
C GLY A 87 25.24 -7.51 -14.90
N ALA A 88 26.00 -6.71 -14.16
CA ALA A 88 25.73 -6.18 -12.84
C ALA A 88 25.22 -4.72 -12.87
N CYS A 89 25.29 -4.03 -14.01
CA CYS A 89 25.04 -2.58 -14.08
C CYS A 89 23.65 -2.19 -14.60
N ALA A 90 22.80 -3.16 -14.97
CA ALA A 90 21.44 -2.93 -15.40
C ALA A 90 20.51 -3.91 -14.69
N THR A 91 19.64 -3.41 -13.83
CA THR A 91 18.37 -4.09 -13.54
C THR A 91 17.61 -4.22 -14.86
N PRO A 92 16.97 -5.37 -15.14
CA PRO A 92 16.04 -5.45 -16.24
C PRO A 92 14.84 -4.55 -15.93
N SER A 93 14.94 -3.27 -16.27
CA SER A 93 13.75 -2.55 -16.69
C SER A 93 13.23 -3.30 -17.91
N THR A 94 11.91 -3.51 -17.97
CA THR A 94 11.22 -3.72 -19.24
C THR A 94 11.51 -2.51 -20.12
N GLY A 95 12.66 -2.57 -20.81
CA GLY A 95 13.02 -1.64 -21.88
C GLY A 95 11.99 -1.76 -23.00
N ASN A 96 12.04 -0.83 -23.93
CA ASN A 96 11.12 -0.68 -25.07
C ASN A 96 11.07 -1.88 -26.05
N GLY A 97 11.48 -3.09 -25.65
CA GLY A 97 11.15 -4.34 -26.33
C GLY A 97 9.70 -4.71 -26.10
N GLU A 98 9.15 -5.56 -26.98
CA GLU A 98 7.75 -5.97 -26.98
C GLU A 98 7.21 -6.23 -25.56
N LYS A 99 6.19 -5.46 -25.17
CA LYS A 99 5.47 -5.69 -23.91
C LYS A 99 4.76 -7.03 -24.03
N PHE A 100 5.37 -8.08 -23.49
CA PHE A 100 4.72 -9.37 -23.38
C PHE A 100 3.73 -9.35 -22.20
N GLU A 101 2.66 -10.10 -22.36
CA GLU A 101 1.71 -10.33 -21.28
C GLU A 101 2.33 -11.26 -20.23
N ARG A 102 2.28 -10.86 -18.95
CA ARG A 102 2.90 -11.60 -17.85
C ARG A 102 2.23 -12.94 -17.61
N VAL A 103 0.90 -12.98 -17.73
CA VAL A 103 0.08 -14.17 -17.53
C VAL A 103 -0.94 -14.25 -18.65
N THR A 104 -0.97 -15.37 -19.37
CA THR A 104 -1.94 -15.62 -20.44
C THR A 104 -2.79 -16.83 -20.08
N LEU A 105 -4.11 -16.71 -20.18
CA LEU A 105 -5.05 -17.83 -20.04
C LEU A 105 -5.04 -18.67 -21.32
N LEU A 106 -4.79 -19.97 -21.18
CA LEU A 106 -4.75 -20.93 -22.27
C LEU A 106 -6.14 -21.51 -22.54
N ALA A 107 -6.35 -22.00 -23.76
CA ALA A 107 -7.63 -22.55 -24.21
C ALA A 107 -8.08 -23.80 -23.41
N ASP A 108 -7.14 -24.50 -22.75
CA ASP A 108 -7.42 -25.67 -21.92
C ASP A 108 -7.69 -25.32 -20.44
N GLY A 109 -7.82 -24.03 -20.13
CA GLY A 109 -8.00 -23.51 -18.77
C GLY A 109 -6.71 -23.43 -17.95
N GLY A 110 -5.55 -23.73 -18.53
CA GLY A 110 -4.26 -23.49 -17.89
C GLY A 110 -3.78 -22.04 -18.02
N TYR A 111 -2.69 -21.72 -17.33
CA TYR A 111 -2.03 -20.42 -17.39
C TYR A 111 -0.60 -20.55 -17.90
N LEU A 112 -0.17 -19.57 -18.70
CA LEU A 112 1.23 -19.40 -19.08
C LEU A 112 1.79 -18.16 -18.38
N VAL A 113 2.79 -18.35 -17.52
CA VAL A 113 3.52 -17.26 -16.86
C VAL A 113 4.79 -16.98 -17.66
N SER A 114 4.94 -15.76 -18.14
CA SER A 114 6.08 -15.34 -18.94
C SER A 114 7.08 -14.51 -18.13
N VAL A 115 8.37 -14.79 -18.24
CA VAL A 115 9.45 -13.98 -17.65
C VAL A 115 10.53 -13.68 -18.68
N ALA A 116 11.16 -12.51 -18.58
CA ALA A 116 12.29 -12.20 -19.43
C ALA A 116 13.53 -12.96 -18.94
N ALA A 117 14.37 -13.46 -19.86
CA ALA A 117 15.60 -14.18 -19.51
C ALA A 117 16.53 -13.38 -18.57
N ALA A 118 16.50 -12.05 -18.64
CA ALA A 118 17.27 -11.17 -17.75
C ALA A 118 16.78 -11.20 -16.29
N GLU A 119 15.50 -11.47 -16.04
CA GLU A 119 14.93 -11.54 -14.69
C GLU A 119 15.48 -12.75 -13.90
N LEU A 120 15.89 -13.83 -14.59
CA LEU A 120 16.43 -15.04 -13.96
C LEU A 120 17.69 -14.77 -13.12
N ARG A 121 18.45 -13.73 -13.46
CA ARG A 121 19.68 -13.35 -12.74
C ARG A 121 19.42 -12.40 -11.57
N HIS A 122 18.17 -12.03 -11.33
CA HIS A 122 17.80 -11.08 -10.29
C HIS A 122 16.73 -11.69 -9.35
N PRO A 123 17.14 -12.47 -8.32
CA PRO A 123 16.22 -13.28 -7.51
C PRO A 123 15.03 -12.49 -6.95
N VAL A 124 15.24 -11.27 -6.44
CA VAL A 124 14.16 -10.42 -5.91
C VAL A 124 13.14 -10.03 -6.99
N VAL A 125 13.59 -9.71 -8.21
CA VAL A 125 12.69 -9.36 -9.32
C VAL A 125 11.92 -10.59 -9.77
N LEU A 126 12.62 -11.72 -9.93
CA LEU A 126 12.00 -12.98 -10.35
C LEU A 126 10.94 -13.47 -9.36
N THR A 127 11.26 -13.52 -8.07
CA THR A 127 10.32 -13.99 -7.05
C THR A 127 9.13 -13.04 -6.93
N THR A 128 9.35 -11.73 -7.00
CA THR A 128 8.25 -10.75 -7.01
C THR A 128 7.37 -10.92 -8.24
N ALA A 129 7.95 -11.13 -9.42
CA ALA A 129 7.20 -11.36 -10.66
C ALA A 129 6.34 -12.63 -10.57
N PHE A 130 6.87 -13.73 -10.05
CA PHE A 130 6.11 -14.97 -9.84
C PHE A 130 5.00 -14.80 -8.81
N VAL A 131 5.30 -14.18 -7.67
CA VAL A 131 4.30 -13.89 -6.63
C VAL A 131 3.14 -13.06 -7.19
N ARG A 132 3.45 -12.00 -7.95
CA ARG A 132 2.41 -11.18 -8.60
C ARG A 132 1.63 -11.95 -9.65
N ALA A 133 2.29 -12.79 -10.46
CA ALA A 133 1.62 -13.64 -11.44
C ALA A 133 0.64 -14.63 -10.77
N ILE A 134 1.06 -15.29 -9.70
CA ILE A 134 0.24 -16.21 -8.92
C ILE A 134 -0.93 -15.48 -8.24
N SER A 135 -0.70 -14.27 -7.76
CA SER A 135 -1.75 -13.45 -7.12
C SER A 135 -2.77 -12.93 -8.13
N PHE A 136 -2.34 -12.62 -9.35
CA PHE A 136 -3.26 -12.33 -10.46
C PHE A 136 -4.13 -13.55 -10.80
N ILE A 137 -3.53 -14.75 -10.85
CA ILE A 137 -4.26 -16.00 -11.08
C ILE A 137 -5.28 -16.22 -9.96
N PHE A 138 -4.90 -16.05 -8.69
CA PHE A 138 -5.82 -16.10 -7.56
C PHE A 138 -7.01 -15.15 -7.74
N LEU A 139 -6.75 -13.87 -8.08
CA LEU A 139 -7.82 -12.89 -8.30
C LEU A 139 -8.75 -13.26 -9.46
N THR A 140 -8.22 -13.91 -10.49
CA THR A 140 -8.99 -14.38 -11.65
C THR A 140 -9.87 -15.56 -11.26
N GLU A 141 -9.29 -16.58 -10.61
CA GLU A 141 -9.98 -17.79 -10.18
C GLU A 141 -11.04 -17.50 -9.10
N ALA A 142 -10.79 -16.52 -8.23
CA ALA A 142 -11.76 -16.06 -7.24
C ALA A 142 -12.88 -15.17 -7.84
N GLY A 143 -12.85 -14.88 -9.14
CA GLY A 143 -13.81 -13.98 -9.80
C GLY A 143 -13.69 -12.51 -9.39
N ALA A 144 -12.61 -12.13 -8.71
CA ALA A 144 -12.40 -10.80 -8.16
C ALA A 144 -11.93 -9.80 -9.22
N TRP A 145 -11.10 -10.25 -10.17
CA TRP A 145 -10.40 -9.39 -11.13
C TRP A 145 -11.34 -8.46 -11.90
N GLU A 146 -12.44 -8.99 -12.41
CA GLU A 146 -13.39 -8.20 -13.20
C GLU A 146 -14.24 -7.25 -12.37
N SER A 147 -14.41 -7.54 -11.08
CA SER A 147 -15.16 -6.69 -10.14
C SER A 147 -14.37 -5.44 -9.70
N LEU A 148 -13.04 -5.47 -9.84
CA LEU A 148 -12.16 -4.36 -9.46
C LEU A 148 -12.19 -3.24 -10.51
N GLN A 149 -12.15 -1.99 -10.03
CA GLN A 149 -11.98 -0.82 -10.90
C GLN A 149 -10.66 -0.93 -11.67
N PRO A 150 -10.60 -0.52 -12.96
CA PRO A 150 -9.38 -0.67 -13.77
C PRO A 150 -8.11 -0.09 -13.14
N ARG A 151 -8.22 1.04 -12.43
CA ARG A 151 -7.09 1.68 -11.73
C ARG A 151 -6.59 0.91 -10.50
N ASP A 152 -7.45 0.08 -9.90
CA ASP A 152 -7.18 -0.63 -8.65
C ASP A 152 -6.66 -2.05 -8.91
N ARG A 153 -6.86 -2.58 -10.12
CA ARG A 153 -6.49 -3.94 -10.53
C ARG A 153 -5.02 -4.27 -10.26
N GLU A 154 -4.11 -3.46 -10.79
CA GLU A 154 -2.66 -3.68 -10.66
C GLU A 154 -2.16 -3.61 -9.21
N PRO A 155 -2.54 -2.59 -8.40
CA PRO A 155 -2.26 -2.57 -6.96
C PRO A 155 -2.90 -3.73 -6.18
N ALA A 156 -4.11 -4.15 -6.52
CA ALA A 156 -4.79 -5.25 -5.85
C ALA A 156 -4.05 -6.59 -6.01
N ILE A 157 -3.28 -6.78 -7.09
CA ILE A 157 -2.39 -7.95 -7.23
C ILE A 157 -1.34 -7.98 -6.12
N ASP A 158 -0.72 -6.84 -5.82
CA ASP A 158 0.29 -6.76 -4.76
C ASP A 158 -0.34 -6.96 -3.38
N LEU A 159 -1.53 -6.40 -3.17
CA LEU A 159 -2.27 -6.61 -1.92
C LEU A 159 -2.67 -8.08 -1.73
N ALA A 160 -3.19 -8.72 -2.77
CA ALA A 160 -3.51 -10.16 -2.76
C ALA A 160 -2.26 -10.99 -2.46
N ALA A 161 -1.12 -10.66 -3.07
CA ALA A 161 0.16 -11.32 -2.78
C ALA A 161 0.54 -11.24 -1.30
N ILE A 162 0.34 -10.08 -0.68
CA ILE A 162 0.62 -9.88 0.74
C ILE A 162 -0.30 -10.77 1.59
N LEU A 163 -1.60 -10.80 1.28
CA LEU A 163 -2.60 -11.59 2.01
C LEU A 163 -2.41 -13.11 1.83
N LEU A 164 -1.89 -13.54 0.69
CA LEU A 164 -1.46 -14.93 0.45
C LEU A 164 -0.16 -15.30 1.19
N GLY A 165 0.44 -14.36 1.92
CA GLY A 165 1.60 -14.59 2.79
C GLY A 165 2.94 -14.15 2.21
N PHE A 166 2.98 -13.57 1.00
CA PHE A 166 4.24 -13.20 0.33
C PHE A 166 4.74 -11.79 0.65
N GLY A 167 4.19 -11.11 1.64
CA GLY A 167 4.41 -9.68 1.81
C GLY A 167 5.88 -9.27 2.04
N VAL A 168 6.74 -10.12 2.59
CA VAL A 168 8.20 -9.84 2.67
C VAL A 168 8.84 -9.80 1.28
N LEU A 169 8.46 -10.73 0.39
CA LEU A 169 8.98 -10.78 -0.98
C LEU A 169 8.51 -9.54 -1.76
N VAL A 170 7.22 -9.21 -1.65
CA VAL A 170 6.62 -8.03 -2.30
C VAL A 170 7.25 -6.73 -1.79
N ALA A 171 7.46 -6.59 -0.47
CA ALA A 171 8.09 -5.42 0.13
C ALA A 171 9.52 -5.21 -0.39
N ASN A 172 10.32 -6.27 -0.47
CA ASN A 172 11.67 -6.19 -1.05
C ASN A 172 11.63 -5.88 -2.55
N GLY A 173 10.62 -6.35 -3.28
CA GLY A 173 10.39 -6.03 -4.67
C GLY A 173 9.92 -4.60 -4.95
N SER A 174 9.31 -3.92 -3.97
CA SER A 174 8.78 -2.56 -4.12
C SER A 174 9.85 -1.46 -4.13
N TYR A 175 11.08 -1.78 -3.70
CA TYR A 175 12.18 -0.82 -3.63
C TYR A 175 13.52 -1.52 -3.88
N ILE A 176 13.94 -1.55 -5.14
CA ILE A 176 15.16 -2.22 -5.59
C ILE A 176 16.21 -1.17 -5.96
N TYR A 177 17.31 -1.18 -5.21
CA TYR A 177 18.46 -0.31 -5.47
C TYR A 177 19.35 -0.91 -6.57
N ALA A 178 19.57 -0.17 -7.65
CA ALA A 178 20.45 -0.56 -8.74
C ALA A 178 21.57 0.47 -8.92
N LYS A 179 22.82 0.00 -8.97
CA LYS A 179 23.99 0.85 -9.26
C LYS A 179 24.44 0.62 -10.70
N GLY A 180 24.33 1.64 -11.54
CA GLY A 180 24.77 1.61 -12.92
C GLY A 180 25.86 2.65 -13.21
N CYS A 181 26.39 2.64 -14.45
CA CYS A 181 27.35 3.65 -14.91
C CYS A 181 26.76 5.07 -14.98
N GLY A 182 25.43 5.21 -14.98
CA GLY A 182 24.70 6.47 -14.90
C GLY A 182 24.34 6.91 -13.47
N GLY A 183 24.89 6.26 -12.46
CA GLY A 183 24.60 6.55 -11.05
C GLY A 183 23.59 5.58 -10.43
N VAL A 184 22.95 6.04 -9.37
CA VAL A 184 22.02 5.27 -8.56
C VAL A 184 20.63 5.36 -9.17
N GLN A 185 19.99 4.21 -9.39
CA GLN A 185 18.61 4.12 -9.85
C GLN A 185 17.79 3.29 -8.86
N VAL A 186 16.53 3.67 -8.69
CA VAL A 186 15.56 2.95 -7.86
C VAL A 186 14.51 2.37 -8.79
N HIS A 187 14.33 1.06 -8.71
CA HIS A 187 13.33 0.32 -9.49
C HIS A 187 12.28 -0.27 -8.55
N SER A 188 11.09 -0.52 -9.09
CA SER A 188 10.04 -1.28 -8.41
C SER A 188 9.53 -2.39 -9.33
N ALA A 189 9.38 -3.59 -8.77
CA ALA A 189 8.71 -4.72 -9.40
C ALA A 189 7.22 -4.81 -9.02
N THR A 190 6.75 -3.91 -8.14
CA THR A 190 5.36 -3.80 -7.67
C THR A 190 4.68 -2.57 -8.29
N ARG A 191 3.38 -2.45 -8.04
CA ARG A 191 2.50 -1.35 -8.45
C ARG A 191 2.05 -0.53 -7.25
N MET A 192 1.90 -1.16 -6.10
CA MET A 192 1.85 -0.45 -4.82
C MET A 192 3.25 0.09 -4.47
N PRO A 193 3.39 1.37 -4.08
CA PRO A 193 4.62 1.92 -3.54
C PRO A 193 4.98 1.30 -2.17
N VAL A 194 6.23 1.49 -1.77
CA VAL A 194 6.83 0.80 -0.60
C VAL A 194 6.11 1.09 0.72
N ASP A 195 5.62 2.30 0.93
CA ASP A 195 4.83 2.71 2.10
C ASP A 195 3.49 1.96 2.16
N GLU A 196 2.80 1.81 1.03
CA GLU A 196 1.55 1.05 0.96
C GLU A 196 1.77 -0.47 1.14
N VAL A 197 2.78 -1.04 0.48
CA VAL A 197 3.12 -2.47 0.58
C VAL A 197 3.47 -2.84 2.03
N THR A 198 4.25 -1.99 2.69
CA THR A 198 4.67 -2.26 4.07
C THR A 198 3.55 -2.01 5.09
N LEU A 199 2.63 -1.08 4.82
CA LEU A 199 1.40 -0.93 5.59
C LEU A 199 0.53 -2.19 5.49
N ALA A 200 0.30 -2.68 4.28
CA ALA A 200 -0.44 -3.91 4.05
C ALA A 200 0.24 -5.12 4.72
N LEU A 201 1.57 -5.23 4.67
CA LEU A 201 2.32 -6.27 5.37
C LEU A 201 2.18 -6.16 6.91
N ALA A 202 2.17 -4.94 7.47
CA ALA A 202 1.94 -4.75 8.89
C ALA A 202 0.51 -5.14 9.30
N ILE A 203 -0.48 -4.82 8.48
CA ILE A 203 -1.87 -5.24 8.66
C ILE A 203 -1.95 -6.77 8.67
N PHE A 204 -1.36 -7.43 7.66
CA PHE A 204 -1.26 -8.89 7.58
C PHE A 204 -0.63 -9.49 8.86
N CYS A 205 0.50 -8.93 9.31
CA CYS A 205 1.15 -9.42 10.53
C CYS A 205 0.22 -9.35 11.76
N ARG A 206 -0.58 -8.28 11.90
CA ARG A 206 -1.56 -8.19 12.99
C ARG A 206 -2.71 -9.16 12.84
N LEU A 207 -3.29 -9.29 11.64
CA LEU A 207 -4.41 -10.20 11.37
C LEU A 207 -4.05 -11.66 11.69
N HIS A 208 -2.81 -12.06 11.40
CA HIS A 208 -2.34 -13.44 11.62
C HIS A 208 -1.43 -13.58 12.85
N GLN A 209 -1.39 -12.58 13.73
CA GLN A 209 -0.62 -12.60 14.99
C GLN A 209 0.87 -12.93 14.81
N ILE A 210 1.46 -12.48 13.71
CA ILE A 210 2.88 -12.67 13.40
C ILE A 210 3.69 -11.58 14.13
N PRO A 211 4.75 -11.93 14.89
CA PRO A 211 5.62 -10.94 15.48
C PRO A 211 6.32 -10.09 14.42
N ASP A 212 6.32 -8.76 14.59
CA ASP A 212 6.92 -7.79 13.67
C ASP A 212 8.37 -8.15 13.30
N ARG A 213 9.14 -8.66 14.29
CA ARG A 213 10.53 -9.11 14.12
C ARG A 213 10.68 -10.23 13.08
N THR A 214 9.67 -11.07 12.91
CA THR A 214 9.67 -12.16 11.92
C THR A 214 9.66 -11.60 10.50
N ALA A 215 8.82 -10.60 10.22
CA ALA A 215 8.83 -9.91 8.93
C ALA A 215 10.13 -9.12 8.73
N MET A 216 10.51 -8.28 9.71
CA MET A 216 11.67 -7.39 9.62
C MET A 216 13.01 -8.09 9.35
N ARG A 217 13.16 -9.34 9.81
CA ARG A 217 14.40 -10.12 9.67
C ARG A 217 14.92 -10.16 8.23
N HIS A 218 14.01 -10.24 7.27
CA HIS A 218 14.33 -10.43 5.85
C HIS A 218 13.95 -9.22 4.98
N LEU A 219 13.47 -8.12 5.58
CA LEU A 219 13.21 -6.90 4.85
C LEU A 219 14.51 -6.15 4.55
N GLU A 220 14.65 -5.64 3.33
CA GLU A 220 15.71 -4.71 2.95
C GLU A 220 15.60 -3.38 3.69
N LEU A 221 16.66 -2.57 3.68
CA LEU A 221 16.76 -1.35 4.50
C LEU A 221 15.56 -0.40 4.36
N THR A 222 15.20 -0.02 3.13
CA THR A 222 14.10 0.94 2.90
C THR A 222 12.72 0.35 3.25
N PRO A 223 12.34 -0.84 2.74
CA PRO A 223 11.08 -1.48 3.16
C PRO A 223 11.00 -1.72 4.67
N ARG A 224 12.11 -2.08 5.32
CA ARG A 224 12.15 -2.25 6.79
C ARG A 224 11.81 -0.96 7.52
N ALA A 225 12.36 0.17 7.10
CA ALA A 225 12.08 1.46 7.73
C ALA A 225 10.60 1.90 7.57
N HIS A 226 9.98 1.67 6.40
CA HIS A 226 8.54 1.93 6.24
C HIS A 226 7.67 0.93 7.04
N PHE A 227 8.09 -0.34 7.12
CA PHE A 227 7.39 -1.35 7.91
C PHE A 227 7.39 -1.03 9.40
N GLU A 228 8.49 -0.50 9.96
CA GLU A 228 8.55 -0.07 11.37
C GLU A 228 7.49 0.99 11.69
N GLU A 229 7.34 2.02 10.85
CA GLU A 229 6.29 3.04 11.01
C GLU A 229 4.89 2.43 10.89
N SER A 230 4.70 1.56 9.90
CA SER A 230 3.44 0.84 9.68
C SER A 230 3.07 -0.08 10.84
N ALA A 231 4.05 -0.74 11.47
CA ALA A 231 3.85 -1.59 12.63
C ALA A 231 3.41 -0.78 13.86
N VAL A 232 3.90 0.45 14.02
CA VAL A 232 3.46 1.40 15.05
C VAL A 232 2.03 1.87 14.80
N TRP A 233 1.69 2.20 13.56
CA TRP A 233 0.33 2.60 13.19
C TRP A 233 -0.68 1.47 13.45
N THR A 234 -0.38 0.26 12.98
CA THR A 234 -1.25 -0.91 13.16
C THR A 234 -1.44 -1.28 14.63
N ALA A 235 -0.38 -1.19 15.46
CA ALA A 235 -0.48 -1.38 16.91
C ALA A 235 -1.42 -0.35 17.57
N SER A 236 -1.43 0.88 17.07
CA SER A 236 -2.28 1.96 17.57
C SER A 236 -3.75 1.81 17.13
N ASN A 237 -4.00 1.05 16.07
CA ASN A 237 -5.32 0.82 15.46
C ASN A 237 -5.83 -0.62 15.69
N THR A 238 -5.49 -1.24 16.82
CA THR A 238 -5.83 -2.65 17.10
C THR A 238 -7.34 -2.93 17.03
N SER A 239 -8.19 -2.02 17.52
CA SER A 239 -9.66 -2.19 17.45
C SER A 239 -10.19 -2.20 16.02
N LEU A 240 -9.60 -1.40 15.13
CA LEU A 240 -9.94 -1.37 13.72
C LEU A 240 -9.52 -2.66 13.01
N LEU A 241 -8.31 -3.16 13.30
CA LEU A 241 -7.84 -4.42 12.71
C LEU A 241 -8.60 -5.63 13.23
N LYS A 242 -9.06 -5.58 14.50
CA LYS A 242 -10.00 -6.56 15.02
C LYS A 242 -11.33 -6.49 14.26
N LEU A 243 -11.86 -5.30 14.01
CA LEU A 243 -13.07 -5.12 13.20
C LEU A 243 -12.89 -5.67 11.78
N LEU A 244 -11.73 -5.43 11.14
CA LEU A 244 -11.39 -5.99 9.83
C LEU A 244 -11.42 -7.51 9.80
N ARG A 245 -11.03 -8.19 10.90
CA ARG A 245 -11.09 -9.65 11.00
C ARG A 245 -12.48 -10.16 11.32
N ASP A 246 -13.19 -9.50 12.23
CA ASP A 246 -14.46 -9.99 12.80
C ASP A 246 -15.67 -9.63 11.91
N ASP A 247 -15.63 -8.50 11.20
CA ASP A 247 -16.71 -7.97 10.35
C ASP A 247 -16.13 -7.19 9.15
N PRO A 248 -15.55 -7.89 8.16
CA PRO A 248 -14.99 -7.27 6.96
C PRO A 248 -16.03 -6.48 6.15
N ALA A 249 -17.30 -6.90 6.16
CA ALA A 249 -18.39 -6.21 5.47
C ALA A 249 -18.58 -4.77 5.98
N ARG A 250 -18.44 -4.54 7.29
CA ARG A 250 -18.50 -3.18 7.85
C ARG A 250 -17.32 -2.31 7.42
N ILE A 251 -16.13 -2.88 7.25
CA ILE A 251 -14.97 -2.16 6.70
C ILE A 251 -15.22 -1.83 5.22
N ALA A 252 -15.73 -2.78 4.44
CA ALA A 252 -16.05 -2.57 3.03
C ALA A 252 -17.06 -1.41 2.82
N ALA A 253 -17.99 -1.25 3.76
CA ALA A 253 -18.98 -0.17 3.80
C ALA A 253 -18.44 1.17 4.36
N ASP A 254 -17.14 1.28 4.66
CA ASP A 254 -16.49 2.47 5.24
C ASP A 254 -17.07 2.90 6.60
N GLY A 255 -17.63 1.96 7.36
CA GLY A 255 -18.28 2.19 8.65
C GLY A 255 -17.33 2.28 9.85
N TYR A 256 -16.18 2.96 9.69
CA TYR A 256 -15.12 3.07 10.69
C TYR A 256 -14.36 4.41 10.65
N ASP A 257 -13.79 4.78 11.80
CA ASP A 257 -12.94 5.95 11.96
C ASP A 257 -11.46 5.55 12.02
N LEU A 258 -10.61 6.34 11.37
CA LEU A 258 -9.17 6.21 11.45
C LEU A 258 -8.64 7.05 12.62
N SER A 259 -7.87 6.42 13.51
CA SER A 259 -7.20 7.15 14.58
C SER A 259 -5.87 7.73 14.06
N GLU A 260 -5.57 8.98 14.42
CA GLU A 260 -4.26 9.57 14.14
C GLU A 260 -3.15 8.72 14.78
N SER A 261 -2.13 8.36 14.01
CA SER A 261 -0.93 7.73 14.54
C SER A 261 -0.31 8.62 15.59
N ARG A 262 -0.27 8.15 16.84
CA ARG A 262 0.63 8.73 17.84
C ARG A 262 2.06 8.42 17.40
N SER A 263 2.68 9.36 16.68
CA SER A 263 4.07 9.29 16.21
C SER A 263 4.99 8.80 17.33
N TRP A 264 5.95 7.92 16.98
CA TRP A 264 6.93 7.39 17.92
C TRP A 264 7.71 8.49 18.65
N LEU A 265 7.91 9.65 18.00
CA LEU A 265 8.57 10.82 18.59
C LEU A 265 7.79 11.37 19.79
N ALA A 266 6.45 11.35 19.74
CA ALA A 266 5.60 11.79 20.85
C ALA A 266 5.65 10.80 22.04
N ARG A 267 5.95 9.51 21.78
CA ARG A 267 6.11 8.50 22.85
C ARG A 267 7.50 8.53 23.50
N VAL A 268 8.57 8.67 22.69
CA VAL A 268 9.95 8.64 23.20
C VAL A 268 10.33 9.94 23.90
N LEU A 269 9.77 11.08 23.51
CA LEU A 269 10.06 12.35 24.16
C LEU A 269 9.18 12.66 25.38
N GLY A 270 8.17 11.84 25.70
CA GLY A 270 7.26 12.12 26.81
C GLY A 270 6.49 13.44 26.68
N ILE A 271 6.55 14.08 25.52
CA ILE A 271 5.84 15.32 25.22
C ILE A 271 4.44 14.90 24.79
N GLY A 272 3.55 14.82 25.75
CA GLY A 272 2.12 14.81 25.50
C GLY A 272 1.76 16.05 24.68
N VAL A 273 1.60 15.88 23.37
CA VAL A 273 1.08 16.95 22.52
C VAL A 273 -0.38 17.12 22.91
N ARG A 274 -0.64 18.21 23.64
CA ARG A 274 -1.99 18.77 23.79
C ARG A 274 -2.53 18.93 22.38
N ARG A 275 -3.68 18.30 22.12
CA ARG A 275 -4.51 18.54 20.93
C ARG A 275 -4.55 20.05 20.70
N ALA A 276 -4.11 20.50 19.52
CA ALA A 276 -4.35 21.89 19.12
C ALA A 276 -5.88 22.08 19.16
N PRO A 277 -6.39 23.10 19.85
CA PRO A 277 -7.82 23.29 19.95
C PRO A 277 -8.40 23.40 18.54
N THR A 278 -9.40 22.58 18.26
CA THR A 278 -10.17 22.72 17.02
C THR A 278 -10.92 24.06 17.06
N LEU A 279 -11.36 24.58 15.91
CA LEU A 279 -12.21 25.77 15.86
C LEU A 279 -13.45 25.62 16.76
N ASP A 280 -13.99 24.40 16.88
CA ASP A 280 -15.08 24.09 17.79
C ASP A 280 -14.65 24.16 19.27
N ASP A 281 -13.44 23.72 19.61
CA ASP A 281 -12.90 23.85 20.97
C ASP A 281 -12.62 25.32 21.34
N GLU A 282 -12.15 26.13 20.38
CA GLU A 282 -11.96 27.57 20.55
C GLU A 282 -13.30 28.30 20.68
N LEU A 283 -14.31 27.92 19.89
CA LEU A 283 -15.69 28.42 20.01
C LEU A 283 -16.29 28.09 21.37
N VAL A 284 -16.15 26.84 21.84
CA VAL A 284 -16.65 26.41 23.15
C VAL A 284 -15.90 27.10 24.29
N ALA A 285 -14.59 27.31 24.16
CA ALA A 285 -13.80 28.06 25.14
C ALA A 285 -14.18 29.54 25.16
N PHE A 286 -14.44 30.14 23.99
CA PHE A 286 -14.93 31.50 23.84
C PHE A 286 -16.33 31.65 24.46
N GLU A 287 -17.25 30.73 24.18
CA GLU A 287 -18.60 30.70 24.77
C GLU A 287 -18.57 30.56 26.30
N ARG A 288 -17.63 29.79 26.86
CA ARG A 288 -17.42 29.70 28.31
C ARG A 288 -16.75 30.93 28.92
N SER A 289 -15.97 31.67 28.13
CA SER A 289 -15.31 32.91 28.55
C SER A 289 -16.25 34.12 28.53
N LEU A 290 -17.39 34.02 27.84
CA LEU A 290 -18.43 35.02 27.90
C LEU A 290 -19.05 35.02 29.31
N PRO A 291 -19.04 36.14 30.04
CA PRO A 291 -19.69 36.22 31.33
C PRO A 291 -21.19 35.94 31.14
N GLN A 292 -21.70 34.90 31.81
CA GLN A 292 -23.13 34.62 31.87
C GLN A 292 -23.83 35.78 32.60
N GLY A 293 -24.23 36.77 31.82
CA GLY A 293 -25.00 37.91 32.29
C GLY A 293 -26.39 37.44 32.71
N ARG A 294 -26.66 37.47 34.02
CA ARG A 294 -28.03 37.65 34.53
C ARG A 294 -28.65 38.86 33.82
N PRO A 295 -29.94 38.83 33.46
CA PRO A 295 -30.56 39.96 32.80
C PRO A 295 -30.67 41.10 33.81
N ARG A 296 -29.81 42.11 33.64
CA ARG A 296 -30.03 43.45 34.14
C ARG A 296 -30.17 44.33 32.92
N THR A 297 -31.38 44.76 32.66
CA THR A 297 -31.65 45.92 31.81
C THR A 297 -31.13 47.15 32.55
N PRO A 298 -30.28 47.97 31.92
CA PRO A 298 -30.44 49.40 32.08
C PRO A 298 -30.62 50.04 30.71
N ALA A 299 -31.65 50.87 30.61
CA ALA A 299 -31.83 51.79 29.50
C ALA A 299 -30.59 52.69 29.37
N LEU A 300 -29.97 52.69 28.19
CA LEU A 300 -28.91 53.64 27.86
C LEU A 300 -29.36 54.51 26.68
N SER A 301 -29.25 55.80 26.93
CA SER A 301 -29.63 56.94 26.12
C SER A 301 -28.98 56.91 24.74
N GLN A 302 -29.81 57.07 23.72
CA GLN A 302 -29.35 57.16 22.34
C GLN A 302 -28.82 58.57 22.08
N ASN A 303 -27.51 58.69 21.92
CA ASN A 303 -26.87 59.94 21.53
C ASN A 303 -27.30 60.31 20.09
N PRO A 304 -27.98 61.45 19.85
CA PRO A 304 -28.54 61.79 18.54
C PRO A 304 -27.49 61.89 17.43
N ALA A 305 -26.24 62.21 17.76
CA ALA A 305 -25.14 62.24 16.81
C ALA A 305 -24.80 60.84 16.24
N GLN A 306 -24.94 59.78 17.04
CA GLN A 306 -24.70 58.41 16.58
C GLN A 306 -25.83 57.89 15.69
N LYS A 307 -27.07 58.34 15.93
CA LYS A 307 -28.20 58.01 15.05
C LYS A 307 -28.05 58.66 13.67
N ALA A 308 -27.62 59.92 13.61
CA ALA A 308 -27.38 60.60 12.34
C ALA A 308 -26.30 59.88 11.52
N LYS A 309 -25.19 59.48 12.16
CA LYS A 309 -24.10 58.76 11.51
C LYS A 309 -24.50 57.37 11.01
N LEU A 310 -25.37 56.66 11.76
CA LEU A 310 -25.92 55.37 11.33
C LEU A 310 -26.94 55.50 10.19
N ALA A 311 -27.69 56.61 10.12
CA ALA A 311 -28.60 56.88 9.01
C ALA A 311 -27.83 57.20 7.71
N GLU A 312 -26.76 57.99 7.81
CA GLU A 312 -25.87 58.31 6.69
C GLU A 312 -25.15 57.06 6.16
N LEU A 313 -24.66 56.19 7.05
CA LEU A 313 -24.05 54.92 6.65
C LEU A 313 -25.04 53.96 5.98
N ARG A 314 -26.31 53.96 6.40
CA ARG A 314 -27.35 53.15 5.75
C ARG A 314 -27.69 53.70 4.36
N ALA A 315 -27.80 55.01 4.21
CA ALA A 315 -28.05 55.63 2.91
C ALA A 315 -26.93 55.32 1.90
N LEU A 316 -25.66 55.35 2.32
CA LEU A 316 -24.52 54.99 1.48
C LEU A 316 -24.52 53.50 1.07
N VAL A 317 -24.99 52.62 1.94
CA VAL A 317 -25.11 51.18 1.64
C VAL A 317 -26.25 50.90 0.67
N ASP A 318 -27.39 51.59 0.82
CA ASP A 318 -28.51 51.42 -0.10
C ASP A 318 -28.18 51.98 -1.50
N GLU A 319 -27.46 53.11 -1.59
CA GLU A 319 -26.99 53.68 -2.87
C GLU A 319 -25.98 52.78 -3.61
N SER A 320 -25.16 52.03 -2.87
CA SER A 320 -24.19 51.09 -3.45
C SER A 320 -24.78 49.73 -3.82
N LEU A 321 -26.02 49.44 -3.41
CA LEU A 321 -26.76 48.24 -3.82
C LEU A 321 -27.68 48.48 -5.03
N GLU A 322 -27.95 49.74 -5.37
CA GLU A 322 -28.78 50.14 -6.53
C GLU A 322 -27.96 50.55 -7.77
N SER A 323 -26.61 50.43 -7.74
CA SER A 323 -25.70 50.74 -8.85
C SER A 323 -25.03 49.52 -9.50
#